data_AF-A0A9Y6JLB5-F1
#
_entry.id   AF-A0A9Y6JLB5-F1
#
_cell.length_a   1.000
_cell.length_b   1.000
_cell.length_c   1.000
_cell.angle_alpha   90.00
_cell.angle_beta   90.00
_cell.angle_gamma   90.00
#
_symmetry.space_group_name_H-M   'P 1'
#
loop_
_entity.id
_entity.type
_entity.pdbx_description
1 polymer ?
#
loop_
_entity_poly.entity_id
_entity_poly.type
_entity_poly.pdbx_seq_one_letter_code
_entity_poly.pdbx_strand_id
1 'polypeptide(L)'
;MSPDSVRLLNGSSLCSGRLEVKSNQSWSSVCEADFDQQDAEVVCRELGCGPPSVLQGALYGEVEAPVWSKELQCGGHESALLDCRSSGSPRNSCSAGKAVGLTCSEPDDVRLVGGASRCAGEVQWRLQCGAKSCSVEAMSLLSWTVEAQAQLETAAHLAKLLDSPAQVEEELQL
;
A
#
# COMPACT_ATOMS: atom_id res chain seq x y z
N MET A 1 15.66 -6.85 -0.94
CA MET A 1 15.71 -5.51 -0.33
C MET A 1 14.70 -5.46 0.80
N SER A 2 15.03 -4.85 1.93
CA SER A 2 14.12 -4.74 3.08
C SER A 2 13.19 -3.55 2.89
N PRO A 3 11.86 -3.69 3.09
CA PRO A 3 10.85 -2.62 2.97
C PRO A 3 10.93 -1.52 4.06
N ASP A 4 12.02 -1.48 4.83
CA ASP A 4 12.19 -0.61 6.00
C ASP A 4 13.42 0.31 5.85
N SER A 5 13.66 0.81 4.63
CA SER A 5 14.84 1.65 4.35
C SER A 5 14.61 3.13 4.67
N VAL A 6 13.35 3.56 4.73
CA VAL A 6 12.94 4.93 5.05
C VAL A 6 11.83 4.94 6.11
N ARG A 7 11.77 6.00 6.92
CA ARG A 7 10.66 6.25 7.85
C ARG A 7 10.43 7.74 8.07
N LEU A 8 9.19 8.10 8.36
CA LEU A 8 8.79 9.44 8.80
C LEU A 8 8.46 9.43 10.29
N LEU A 9 9.09 10.30 11.08
CA LEU A 9 8.91 10.39 12.53
C LEU A 9 8.34 11.74 12.97
N ASN A 10 7.68 11.77 14.13
CA ASN A 10 7.14 12.99 14.76
C ASN A 10 6.14 13.78 13.91
N GLY A 11 5.56 13.19 12.85
CA GLY A 11 4.48 13.79 12.09
C GLY A 11 3.10 13.38 12.58
N SER A 12 2.08 13.84 11.85
CA SER A 12 0.68 13.63 12.20
C SER A 12 0.08 12.34 11.64
N SER A 13 0.81 11.66 10.74
CA SER A 13 0.42 10.41 10.09
C SER A 13 1.67 9.63 9.64
N LEU A 14 1.47 8.45 9.07
CA LEU A 14 2.56 7.66 8.47
C LEU A 14 3.18 8.33 7.24
N CYS A 15 2.43 9.24 6.60
CA CYS A 15 2.82 9.99 5.41
C CYS A 15 3.34 11.41 5.73
N SER A 16 3.58 11.73 7.00
CA SER A 16 4.17 13.03 7.40
C SER A 16 5.20 12.86 8.51
N GLY A 17 6.27 13.66 8.48
CA GLY A 17 7.25 13.69 9.55
C GLY A 17 8.66 14.03 9.09
N ARG A 18 9.61 13.93 10.02
CA ARG A 18 11.05 13.97 9.74
C ARG A 18 11.48 12.71 9.01
N LEU A 19 12.21 12.86 7.91
CA LEU A 19 12.76 11.74 7.15
C LEU A 19 14.02 11.19 7.82
N GLU A 20 14.02 9.88 8.06
CA GLU A 20 15.21 9.10 8.39
C GLU A 20 15.39 7.94 7.42
N VAL A 21 16.65 7.65 7.10
CA VAL A 21 17.07 6.60 6.17
C VAL A 21 17.95 5.60 6.91
N LYS A 22 17.75 4.31 6.64
CA LYS A 22 18.51 3.21 7.24
C LYS A 22 19.58 2.70 6.29
N SER A 23 20.84 2.78 6.70
CA SER A 23 21.94 2.12 6.00
C SER A 23 22.84 1.41 7.00
N ASN A 24 23.28 0.19 6.66
CA ASN A 24 24.13 -0.64 7.54
C ASN A 24 23.59 -0.72 8.97
N GLN A 25 22.27 -0.95 9.11
CA GLN A 25 21.55 -1.06 10.40
C GLN A 25 21.47 0.23 11.25
N SER A 26 22.01 1.35 10.76
CA SER A 26 21.96 2.65 11.44
C SER A 26 20.98 3.59 10.75
N TRP A 27 20.25 4.37 11.54
CA TRP A 27 19.35 5.41 11.04
C TRP A 27 20.07 6.75 11.00
N SER A 28 19.81 7.54 9.96
CA SER A 28 20.35 8.88 9.82
C SER A 28 19.28 9.83 9.29
N SER A 29 19.29 11.07 9.79
CA SER A 29 18.42 12.13 9.28
C SER A 29 18.95 12.65 7.94
N VAL A 30 18.06 12.97 7.01
CA VAL A 30 18.46 13.54 5.71
C VAL A 30 18.52 15.06 5.80
N CYS A 31 19.55 15.67 5.21
CA CYS A 31 19.70 17.11 5.18
C CYS A 31 18.74 17.75 4.19
N GLU A 32 18.07 18.85 4.58
CA GLU A 32 17.21 19.63 3.67
C GLU A 32 17.96 20.15 2.43
N ALA A 33 19.25 20.50 2.57
CA ALA A 33 20.05 21.01 1.45
C ALA A 33 20.42 19.94 0.42
N ASP A 34 20.30 18.67 0.79
CA ASP A 34 20.72 17.51 0.00
C ASP A 34 19.52 16.61 -0.36
N PHE A 35 18.29 17.15 -0.28
CA PHE A 35 17.05 16.44 -0.53
C PHE A 35 16.12 17.29 -1.40
N ASP A 36 15.80 16.79 -2.59
CA ASP A 36 14.99 17.51 -3.56
C ASP A 36 13.60 16.88 -3.80
N GLN A 37 12.90 17.43 -4.79
CA GLN A 37 11.57 16.98 -5.18
C GLN A 37 11.55 15.54 -5.72
N GLN A 38 12.59 15.13 -6.46
CA GLN A 38 12.69 13.80 -7.03
C GLN A 38 12.95 12.76 -5.94
N ASP A 39 13.77 13.10 -4.96
CA ASP A 39 13.98 12.26 -3.78
C ASP A 39 12.67 12.07 -3.01
N ALA A 40 11.89 13.15 -2.84
CA ALA A 40 10.59 13.12 -2.17
C ALA A 40 9.57 12.22 -2.88
N GLU A 41 9.54 12.23 -4.22
CA GLU A 41 8.68 11.35 -5.01
C GLU A 41 9.00 9.87 -4.76
N VAL A 42 10.29 9.53 -4.68
CA VAL A 42 10.73 8.16 -4.38
C VAL A 42 10.32 7.76 -2.96
N VAL A 43 10.57 8.62 -1.96
CA VAL A 43 10.21 8.31 -0.56
C VAL A 43 8.70 8.13 -0.39
N CYS A 44 7.89 9.04 -0.93
CA CYS A 44 6.44 8.95 -0.80
C CYS A 44 5.90 7.67 -1.45
N ARG A 45 6.46 7.28 -2.60
CA ARG A 45 6.11 6.02 -3.26
C ARG A 45 6.58 4.80 -2.47
N GLU A 46 7.79 4.81 -1.94
CA GLU A 46 8.33 3.70 -1.13
C GLU A 46 7.46 3.45 0.11
N LEU A 47 6.93 4.51 0.71
CA LEU A 47 6.00 4.46 1.86
C LEU A 47 4.55 4.09 1.48
N GLY A 48 4.23 3.98 0.18
CA GLY A 48 2.87 3.74 -0.29
C GLY A 48 1.92 4.93 -0.07
N CYS A 49 2.45 6.13 0.06
CA CYS A 49 1.70 7.38 0.13
C CYS A 49 1.42 7.93 -1.29
N GLY A 50 0.59 8.97 -1.38
CA GLY A 50 0.43 9.75 -2.60
C GLY A 50 1.61 10.71 -2.85
N PRO A 51 1.51 11.63 -3.84
CA PRO A 51 2.59 12.54 -4.18
C PRO A 51 3.06 13.43 -3.01
N PRO A 52 4.33 13.88 -3.02
CA PRO A 52 4.83 14.86 -2.06
C PRO A 52 4.05 16.18 -2.15
N SER A 53 3.71 16.75 -1.00
CA SER A 53 2.90 17.98 -0.88
C SER A 53 3.62 19.10 -0.15
N VAL A 54 4.50 18.77 0.81
CA VAL A 54 5.27 19.74 1.58
C VAL A 54 6.68 19.21 1.84
N LEU A 55 7.67 20.03 1.52
CA LEU A 55 9.07 19.88 1.91
C LEU A 55 9.43 21.06 2.81
N GLN A 56 9.65 20.82 4.10
CA GLN A 56 9.99 21.89 5.04
C GLN A 56 11.01 21.38 6.08
N GLY A 57 12.17 22.04 6.16
CA GLY A 57 13.14 21.83 7.22
C GLY A 57 12.65 22.32 8.59
N ALA A 58 13.21 21.72 9.65
CA ALA A 58 13.08 22.15 11.05
C ALA A 58 11.68 22.08 11.72
N LEU A 59 10.62 21.65 11.02
CA LEU A 59 9.27 21.56 11.61
C LEU A 59 9.12 20.50 12.70
N TYR A 60 9.89 19.40 12.62
CA TYR A 60 9.73 18.22 13.48
C TYR A 60 10.79 18.11 14.60
N GLY A 61 11.47 19.22 14.89
CA GLY A 61 12.48 19.36 15.95
C GLY A 61 13.92 19.08 15.52
N GLU A 62 14.87 19.66 16.27
CA GLU A 62 16.30 19.39 16.20
C GLU A 62 16.62 17.94 16.60
N VAL A 63 17.63 17.33 15.98
CA VAL A 63 17.82 15.87 16.01
C VAL A 63 19.12 15.47 16.70
N GLU A 64 18.99 14.48 17.58
CA GLU A 64 20.06 13.68 18.21
C GLU A 64 20.62 12.54 17.31
N ALA A 65 20.13 12.37 16.07
CA ALA A 65 20.57 11.33 15.13
C ALA A 65 21.67 11.82 14.17
N PRO A 66 22.62 10.95 13.77
CA PRO A 66 23.62 11.27 12.75
C PRO A 66 22.97 11.75 11.44
N VAL A 67 23.59 12.71 10.75
CA VAL A 67 23.12 13.18 9.44
C VAL A 67 23.64 12.27 8.34
N TRP A 68 22.78 11.96 7.38
CA TRP A 68 23.12 11.23 6.16
C TRP A 68 24.22 11.96 5.41
N SER A 69 25.27 11.24 5.03
CA SER A 69 26.53 11.86 4.62
C SER A 69 26.62 12.21 3.15
N LYS A 70 25.67 11.82 2.29
CA LYS A 70 25.75 11.99 0.84
C LYS A 70 24.47 12.59 0.26
N GLU A 71 24.60 13.38 -0.79
CA GLU A 71 23.42 13.84 -1.54
C GLU A 71 22.77 12.66 -2.26
N LEU A 72 21.45 12.60 -2.20
CA LEU A 72 20.63 11.69 -2.98
C LEU A 72 20.32 12.36 -4.32
N GLN A 73 20.40 11.61 -5.40
CA GLN A 73 20.26 12.12 -6.76
C GLN A 73 19.30 11.22 -7.53
N CYS A 74 18.08 11.11 -7.01
CA CYS A 74 17.02 10.31 -7.61
C CYS A 74 16.58 10.87 -8.98
N GLY A 75 16.17 9.98 -9.87
CA GLY A 75 15.45 10.31 -11.11
C GLY A 75 13.94 10.47 -10.91
N GLY A 76 13.41 10.09 -9.74
CA GLY A 76 11.99 10.15 -9.39
C GLY A 76 11.21 8.86 -9.72
N HIS A 77 11.86 7.88 -10.33
CA HIS A 77 11.24 6.63 -10.80
C HIS A 77 11.74 5.37 -10.05
N GLU A 78 12.70 5.54 -9.14
CA GLU A 78 13.27 4.47 -8.32
C GLU A 78 12.24 3.85 -7.36
N SER A 79 12.31 2.56 -7.12
CA SER A 79 11.41 1.87 -6.17
C SER A 79 11.71 2.18 -4.71
N ALA A 80 12.97 2.45 -4.39
CA ALA A 80 13.42 2.78 -3.05
C ALA A 80 14.48 3.88 -3.09
N LEU A 81 14.57 4.66 -2.02
CA LEU A 81 15.51 5.78 -1.91
C LEU A 81 16.98 5.35 -2.02
N LEU A 82 17.30 4.16 -1.51
CA LEU A 82 18.64 3.59 -1.58
C LEU A 82 19.02 3.06 -2.98
N ASP A 83 18.06 2.97 -3.91
CA ASP A 83 18.32 2.64 -5.31
C ASP A 83 18.79 3.88 -6.11
N CYS A 84 18.61 5.08 -5.55
CA CYS A 84 19.05 6.31 -6.17
C CYS A 84 20.59 6.43 -6.19
N ARG A 85 21.10 7.15 -7.18
CA ARG A 85 22.52 7.52 -7.16
C ARG A 85 22.80 8.43 -5.97
N SER A 86 24.00 8.32 -5.43
CA SER A 86 24.48 9.20 -4.36
C SER A 86 25.79 9.88 -4.76
N SER A 87 26.07 11.03 -4.16
CA SER A 87 27.32 11.74 -4.41
C SER A 87 28.56 10.87 -4.13
N GLY A 88 29.60 11.03 -4.95
CA GLY A 88 30.85 10.28 -4.80
C GLY A 88 31.63 10.60 -3.52
N SER A 89 31.38 11.76 -2.93
CA SER A 89 32.03 12.23 -1.71
C SER A 89 31.01 12.65 -0.66
N PRO A 90 31.32 12.49 0.65
CA PRO A 90 30.49 13.01 1.70
C PRO A 90 30.31 14.52 1.61
N ARG A 91 29.10 15.01 1.87
CA ARG A 91 28.80 16.44 2.04
C ARG A 91 28.76 16.75 3.52
N ASN A 92 29.71 17.56 3.98
CA ASN A 92 29.85 17.93 5.40
C ASN A 92 29.06 19.21 5.76
N SER A 93 28.02 19.55 4.99
CA SER A 93 27.43 20.89 5.03
C SER A 93 26.20 21.03 5.93
N CYS A 94 25.73 19.93 6.51
CA CYS A 94 24.51 19.96 7.32
C CYS A 94 24.82 20.37 8.76
N SER A 95 24.30 21.53 9.17
CA SER A 95 24.28 21.97 10.57
C SER A 95 23.23 21.19 11.37
N ALA A 96 23.38 21.13 12.69
CA ALA A 96 22.31 20.66 13.58
C ALA A 96 20.99 21.39 13.27
N GLY A 97 19.87 20.66 13.27
CA GLY A 97 18.54 21.21 13.03
C GLY A 97 18.09 21.33 11.58
N LYS A 98 18.90 20.89 10.60
CA LYS A 98 18.55 20.92 9.17
C LYS A 98 18.00 19.60 8.63
N ALA A 99 17.45 18.75 9.49
CA ALA A 99 16.78 17.53 9.05
C ALA A 99 15.52 17.89 8.25
N VAL A 100 15.34 17.24 7.10
CA VAL A 100 14.19 17.48 6.23
C VAL A 100 12.91 16.88 6.81
N GLY A 101 11.86 17.68 6.81
CA GLY A 101 10.48 17.23 7.02
C GLY A 101 9.79 17.02 5.67
N LEU A 102 9.10 15.89 5.54
CA LEU A 102 8.35 15.51 4.35
C LEU A 102 6.89 15.25 4.73
N THR A 103 5.96 15.81 3.96
CA THR A 103 4.55 15.40 3.97
C THR A 103 4.13 14.95 2.58
N CYS A 104 3.76 13.69 2.47
CA CYS A 104 3.09 13.11 1.31
C CYS A 104 1.58 13.27 1.47
N SER A 105 0.85 13.39 0.38
CA SER A 105 -0.61 13.27 0.44
C SER A 105 -0.99 11.85 0.86
N GLU A 106 -2.01 11.71 1.68
CA GLU A 106 -2.60 10.39 1.94
C GLU A 106 -3.12 9.81 0.61
N PRO A 107 -3.00 8.49 0.37
CA PRO A 107 -3.61 7.86 -0.78
C PRO A 107 -5.11 8.16 -0.80
N ASP A 108 -5.63 8.59 -1.96
CA ASP A 108 -7.07 8.83 -2.20
C ASP A 108 -7.95 7.57 -1.99
N ASP A 109 -7.30 6.43 -1.75
CA ASP A 109 -7.91 5.11 -1.72
C ASP A 109 -8.65 4.83 -0.42
N VAL A 110 -8.39 5.54 0.69
CA VAL A 110 -9.15 5.40 1.95
C VAL A 110 -9.29 6.74 2.65
N ARG A 111 -10.52 7.20 2.90
CA ARG A 111 -10.84 8.43 3.62
C ARG A 111 -12.03 8.25 4.56
N LEU A 112 -12.03 8.98 5.67
CA LEU A 112 -13.19 9.06 6.57
C LEU A 112 -14.09 10.24 6.16
N VAL A 113 -15.39 10.00 6.01
CA VAL A 113 -16.38 11.03 5.64
C VAL A 113 -17.45 11.20 6.71
N GLY A 114 -17.95 12.43 6.86
CA GLY A 114 -19.12 12.74 7.69
C GLY A 114 -18.92 12.73 9.21
N GLY A 115 -17.69 12.54 9.72
CA GLY A 115 -17.43 12.57 11.16
C GLY A 115 -16.89 13.89 11.70
N ALA A 116 -16.92 14.04 13.02
CA ALA A 116 -16.57 15.27 13.73
C ALA A 116 -15.05 15.56 13.79
N SER A 117 -14.20 14.65 13.32
CA SER A 117 -12.74 14.83 13.28
C SER A 117 -12.10 13.98 12.20
N ARG A 118 -10.80 14.18 11.95
CA ARG A 118 -10.01 13.36 11.01
C ARG A 118 -9.89 11.88 11.39
N CYS A 119 -10.27 11.52 12.61
CA CYS A 119 -10.23 10.14 13.12
C CYS A 119 -11.64 9.57 13.34
N ALA A 120 -12.70 10.26 12.89
CA ALA A 120 -14.08 9.83 13.03
C ALA A 120 -14.82 9.98 11.70
N GLY A 121 -15.70 9.05 11.38
CA GLY A 121 -16.50 9.07 10.15
C GLY A 121 -16.71 7.69 9.56
N GLU A 122 -17.44 7.62 8.47
CA GLU A 122 -17.60 6.41 7.66
C GLU A 122 -16.35 6.20 6.80
N VAL A 123 -15.84 4.97 6.77
CA VAL A 123 -14.69 4.60 5.93
C VAL A 123 -15.14 4.48 4.48
N GLN A 124 -14.70 5.43 3.66
CA GLN A 124 -14.89 5.40 2.22
C GLN A 124 -13.57 5.07 1.54
N TRP A 125 -13.58 4.08 0.68
CA TRP A 125 -12.39 3.65 -0.05
C TRP A 125 -12.65 3.68 -1.55
N ARG A 126 -11.62 4.00 -2.33
CA ARG A 126 -11.69 4.12 -3.80
C ARG A 126 -10.83 3.02 -4.39
N LEU A 127 -11.47 2.07 -5.08
CA LEU A 127 -10.74 1.08 -5.84
C LEU A 127 -10.33 1.65 -7.20
N GLN A 128 -9.04 1.68 -7.50
CA GLN A 128 -8.57 1.85 -8.87
C GLN A 128 -8.67 0.53 -9.63
N CYS A 129 -9.86 0.26 -10.13
CA CYS A 129 -10.11 -0.83 -11.05
C CYS A 129 -9.59 -0.45 -12.44
N GLY A 130 -8.61 -1.17 -12.99
CA GLY A 130 -8.35 -1.11 -14.42
C GLY A 130 -9.56 -1.64 -15.19
N ALA A 131 -9.74 -1.25 -16.45
CA ALA A 131 -10.86 -1.68 -17.31
C ALA A 131 -11.00 -3.22 -17.50
N LYS A 132 -10.11 -4.02 -16.90
CA LYS A 132 -10.09 -5.48 -16.98
C LYS A 132 -10.05 -6.18 -15.62
N SER A 133 -9.83 -5.49 -14.50
CA SER A 133 -9.79 -6.16 -13.20
C SER A 133 -9.82 -5.18 -12.04
N CYS A 134 -10.75 -5.44 -11.12
CA CYS A 134 -10.71 -4.99 -9.75
C CYS A 134 -10.79 -6.22 -8.87
N SER A 135 -9.64 -6.79 -8.51
CA SER A 135 -9.62 -8.03 -7.75
C SER A 135 -9.94 -7.79 -6.27
N VAL A 136 -11.23 -7.57 -5.98
CA VAL A 136 -11.87 -7.89 -4.69
C VAL A 136 -12.67 -9.20 -4.76
N GLU A 137 -12.70 -9.85 -5.93
CA GLU A 137 -13.44 -11.10 -6.15
C GLU A 137 -12.83 -12.36 -5.50
N ALA A 138 -11.60 -12.29 -4.97
CA ALA A 138 -11.01 -13.47 -4.32
C ALA A 138 -11.60 -13.79 -2.93
N MET A 139 -12.31 -12.86 -2.26
CA MET A 139 -12.79 -13.12 -0.89
C MET A 139 -14.31 -13.32 -0.77
N SER A 140 -15.13 -12.88 -1.73
CA SER A 140 -16.58 -13.11 -1.69
C SER A 140 -17.04 -14.30 -2.52
N LEU A 141 -16.27 -14.74 -3.52
CA LEU A 141 -16.61 -15.93 -4.32
C LEU A 141 -16.03 -17.22 -3.73
N LEU A 142 -15.07 -17.17 -2.81
CA LEU A 142 -14.57 -18.36 -2.10
C LEU A 142 -15.45 -18.80 -0.93
N SER A 143 -16.41 -17.99 -0.46
CA SER A 143 -17.38 -18.47 0.55
C SER A 143 -18.61 -19.13 -0.10
N TRP A 144 -19.04 -18.67 -1.28
CA TRP A 144 -20.24 -19.17 -1.96
C TRP A 144 -20.00 -20.50 -2.68
N THR A 145 -18.76 -20.85 -2.99
CA THR A 145 -18.43 -22.14 -3.63
C THR A 145 -18.42 -23.31 -2.66
N VAL A 146 -18.26 -23.09 -1.34
CA VAL A 146 -18.20 -24.19 -0.37
C VAL A 146 -19.58 -24.60 0.13
N GLU A 147 -20.52 -23.67 0.29
CA GLU A 147 -21.86 -23.98 0.83
C GLU A 147 -22.85 -24.51 -0.22
N ALA A 148 -22.63 -24.27 -1.52
CA ALA A 148 -23.54 -24.73 -2.57
C ALA A 148 -23.29 -26.18 -3.06
N GLN A 149 -22.18 -26.83 -2.67
CA GLN A 149 -21.87 -28.19 -3.17
C GLN A 149 -22.53 -29.32 -2.37
N ALA A 150 -23.03 -29.07 -1.16
CA ALA A 150 -23.58 -30.13 -0.32
C ALA A 150 -25.05 -30.54 -0.62
N GLN A 151 -25.79 -29.78 -1.45
CA GLN A 151 -27.22 -30.04 -1.73
C GLN A 151 -27.52 -30.51 -3.17
N LEU A 152 -26.56 -30.44 -4.10
CA LEU A 152 -26.82 -30.81 -5.50
C LEU A 152 -26.67 -32.32 -5.79
N GLU A 153 -25.95 -33.08 -4.97
CA GLU A 153 -25.74 -34.52 -5.21
C GLU A 153 -26.96 -35.39 -4.90
N THR A 154 -27.83 -34.97 -3.97
CA THR A 154 -29.05 -35.70 -3.62
C THR A 154 -30.20 -35.48 -4.62
N ALA A 155 -30.28 -34.29 -5.23
CA ALA A 155 -31.33 -33.97 -6.20
C ALA A 155 -31.14 -34.70 -7.55
N ALA A 156 -29.89 -34.87 -8.00
CA ALA A 156 -29.57 -35.55 -9.25
C ALA A 156 -29.85 -37.07 -9.20
N HIS A 157 -29.80 -37.68 -8.02
CA HIS A 157 -30.10 -39.11 -7.84
C HIS A 157 -31.61 -39.38 -7.80
N LEU A 158 -32.39 -38.50 -7.16
CA LEU A 158 -33.85 -38.62 -7.08
C LEU A 158 -34.55 -38.29 -8.41
N ALA A 159 -34.00 -37.35 -9.20
CA ALA A 159 -34.55 -37.02 -10.53
C ALA A 159 -34.45 -38.19 -11.54
N LYS A 160 -33.47 -39.10 -11.39
CA LYS A 160 -33.36 -40.31 -12.22
C LYS A 160 -34.39 -41.39 -11.88
N LEU A 161 -34.99 -41.35 -10.69
CA LEU A 161 -35.95 -42.36 -10.24
C LEU A 161 -37.41 -42.02 -10.59
N LEU A 162 -37.72 -40.76 -10.89
CA LEU A 162 -39.09 -40.29 -11.14
C LEU A 162 -39.44 -40.08 -12.62
N ASP A 163 -38.47 -40.20 -13.54
CA ASP A 163 -38.67 -39.88 -14.97
C ASP A 163 -38.46 -41.07 -15.93
N SER A 164 -38.68 -42.31 -15.47
CA SER A 164 -38.80 -43.46 -16.40
C SER A 164 -40.14 -44.18 -16.24
N PRO A 165 -41.18 -43.76 -17.00
CA PRO A 165 -42.47 -44.42 -17.05
C PRO A 165 -42.53 -45.43 -18.21
N ALA A 166 -42.28 -46.73 -17.94
CA ALA A 166 -42.72 -47.85 -18.80
C ALA A 166 -42.56 -49.24 -18.12
N GLN A 167 -43.51 -49.59 -17.25
CA GLN A 167 -44.08 -50.93 -17.18
C GLN A 167 -45.60 -50.70 -17.32
N VAL A 168 -46.28 -51.27 -18.31
CA VAL A 168 -47.29 -52.34 -18.18
C VAL A 168 -47.87 -52.54 -19.60
N GLU A 169 -47.52 -53.65 -20.25
CA GLU A 169 -48.39 -54.75 -20.73
C GLU A 169 -49.27 -54.46 -21.96
N GLU A 170 -49.19 -55.29 -23.00
CA GLU A 170 -50.32 -56.10 -23.50
C GLU A 170 -49.88 -57.08 -24.62
N GLU A 171 -50.03 -58.39 -24.34
CA GLU A 171 -50.45 -59.54 -25.19
C GLU A 171 -49.69 -59.87 -26.51
N LEU A 172 -49.57 -61.10 -27.02
CA LEU A 172 -50.33 -62.34 -26.89
C LEU A 172 -49.48 -63.51 -27.44
N GLN A 173 -49.80 -64.74 -27.03
CA GLN A 173 -49.30 -66.01 -27.59
C GLN A 173 -49.18 -66.06 -29.13
N LEU A 174 -48.08 -66.65 -29.62
CA LEU A 174 -48.05 -67.86 -30.47
C LEU A 174 -46.63 -68.42 -30.62
#